data_AF-A0A3D1ESW7-F1
#
_entry.id   AF-A0A3D1ESW7-F1
#
_cell.length_a   1.000
_cell.length_b   1.000
_cell.length_c   1.000
_cell.angle_alpha   90.00
_cell.angle_beta   90.00
_cell.angle_gamma   90.00
#
_symmetry.space_group_name_H-M   'P 1'
#
loop_
_entity.id
_entity.type
_entity.pdbx_description
1 polymer ?
#
loop_
_entity_poly.entity_id
_entity_poly.type
_entity_poly.pdbx_seq_one_letter_code
_entity_poly.pdbx_strand_id
1 'polypeptide(L)'
;MSSIDTKTVWEIPGERAPLVDNHDSLSTVTSEVLQAAESPKPPLGWYIALGVSSLLASMFGLMIGYLFFTGVGVWGNANPVMWGFPIVNFVFW
;
A
#
# COMPACT_ATOMS: atom_id res chain seq x y z
N MET A 1 10.75 -28.43 13.16
CA MET A 1 11.35 -27.16 13.60
C MET A 1 12.53 -26.95 12.65
N SER A 2 12.31 -26.27 11.52
CA SER A 2 13.40 -26.08 10.55
C SER A 2 14.46 -25.18 11.19
N SER A 3 15.73 -25.54 11.02
CA SER A 3 16.84 -24.72 11.48
C SER A 3 16.79 -23.39 10.75
N ILE A 4 16.68 -22.29 11.48
CA ILE A 4 16.83 -20.94 10.92
C ILE A 4 18.19 -20.88 10.21
N ASP A 5 18.20 -20.58 8.91
CA ASP A 5 19.45 -20.39 8.18
C ASP A 5 20.11 -19.11 8.67
N THR A 6 21.21 -19.25 9.42
CA THR A 6 21.94 -18.10 9.96
C THR A 6 22.52 -17.19 8.88
N LYS A 7 22.62 -17.65 7.63
CA LYS A 7 23.10 -16.85 6.49
C LYS A 7 22.13 -15.76 6.04
N THR A 8 20.86 -15.83 6.43
CA THR A 8 19.85 -14.83 6.06
C THR A 8 19.69 -13.76 7.14
N VAL A 9 20.09 -14.10 8.37
CA VAL A 9 20.02 -13.21 9.54
C VAL A 9 21.28 -12.34 9.66
N TRP A 10 22.44 -12.86 9.26
CA TRP A 10 23.72 -12.15 9.37
C TRP A 10 24.30 -11.83 7.99
N GLU A 11 24.62 -10.55 7.76
CA GLU A 11 25.31 -10.14 6.53
C GLU A 11 26.79 -10.54 6.59
N ILE A 12 27.23 -11.40 5.66
CA ILE A 12 28.62 -11.85 5.53
C ILE A 12 29.28 -11.07 4.39
N PRO A 13 30.27 -10.19 4.68
CA PRO A 13 30.93 -9.41 3.63
C PRO A 13 31.54 -10.32 2.55
N GLY A 14 31.13 -10.10 1.29
CA GLY A 14 31.60 -10.86 0.13
C GLY A 14 30.72 -12.07 -0.25
N GLU A 15 29.72 -12.43 0.55
CA GLU A 15 28.71 -13.44 0.22
C GLU A 15 27.34 -12.76 0.05
N ARG A 16 26.60 -13.08 -1.01
CA ARG A 16 25.23 -12.57 -1.15
C ARG A 16 24.30 -13.37 -0.25
N ALA A 17 23.57 -12.68 0.61
CA ALA A 17 22.54 -13.30 1.42
C ALA A 17 21.45 -13.93 0.52
N PRO A 18 20.87 -15.08 0.90
CA PRO A 18 19.70 -15.63 0.24
C PRO A 18 18.52 -14.64 0.35
N LEU A 19 17.74 -14.49 -0.72
CA LEU A 19 16.56 -13.60 -0.74
C LEU A 19 15.24 -14.33 -0.45
N VAL A 20 15.26 -15.66 -0.50
CA VAL A 20 14.09 -16.52 -0.32
C VAL A 20 14.48 -17.66 0.60
N ASP A 21 13.82 -17.73 1.74
CA ASP A 21 14.08 -18.73 2.76
C ASP A 21 13.04 -19.84 2.70
N ASN A 22 13.46 -21.06 3.06
CA ASN A 22 12.57 -22.22 3.25
C ASN A 22 11.67 -22.57 2.03
N HIS A 23 12.16 -22.39 0.81
CA HIS A 23 11.46 -22.79 -0.42
C HIS A 23 12.27 -23.80 -1.23
N ASP A 24 11.91 -25.08 -1.10
CA ASP A 24 12.66 -26.17 -1.73
C ASP A 24 12.19 -26.48 -3.17
N SER A 25 11.05 -25.94 -3.59
CA SER A 25 10.47 -26.22 -4.91
C SER A 25 9.63 -25.07 -5.48
N LEU A 26 9.57 -24.97 -6.80
CA LEU A 26 8.70 -24.00 -7.50
C LEU A 26 7.21 -24.25 -7.24
N SER A 27 6.82 -25.50 -6.96
CA SER A 27 5.44 -25.84 -6.58
C SER A 27 5.04 -25.20 -5.26
N THR A 28 5.95 -25.11 -4.29
CA THR A 28 5.69 -24.45 -2.99
C THR A 28 5.36 -22.98 -3.21
N VAL A 29 6.20 -22.26 -3.96
CA VAL A 29 5.97 -20.84 -4.31
C VAL A 29 4.61 -20.66 -4.98
N THR A 30 4.29 -21.54 -5.93
CA THR A 30 3.01 -21.50 -6.65
C THR A 30 1.84 -21.66 -5.69
N SER A 31 1.90 -22.66 -4.81
CA SER A 31 0.82 -22.94 -3.86
C SER A 31 0.60 -21.82 -2.84
N GLU A 32 1.68 -21.16 -2.40
CA GLU A 32 1.59 -20.07 -1.41
C GLU A 32 1.03 -18.78 -2.03
N VAL A 33 1.53 -18.37 -3.19
CA VAL A 33 1.07 -17.16 -3.86
C VAL A 33 -0.39 -17.28 -4.31
N LEU A 34 -0.76 -18.44 -4.86
CA LEU A 34 -2.12 -18.66 -5.35
C LEU A 34 -3.14 -18.80 -4.22
N GLN A 35 -2.73 -19.15 -3.00
CA GLN A 35 -3.63 -19.33 -1.86
C GLN A 35 -4.54 -18.10 -1.64
N ALA A 36 -4.03 -16.88 -1.80
CA ALA A 36 -4.82 -15.67 -1.64
C ALA A 36 -5.90 -15.52 -2.74
N ALA A 37 -5.58 -15.89 -3.98
CA ALA A 37 -6.49 -15.78 -5.12
C ALA A 37 -7.51 -16.92 -5.19
N GLU A 38 -7.11 -18.13 -4.80
CA GLU A 38 -7.95 -19.34 -4.78
C GLU A 38 -8.81 -19.43 -3.52
N SER A 39 -8.56 -18.59 -2.52
CA SER A 39 -9.37 -18.52 -1.30
C SER A 39 -10.85 -18.27 -1.65
N PRO A 40 -11.80 -19.13 -1.22
CA PRO A 40 -13.21 -18.99 -1.58
C PRO A 40 -13.85 -17.68 -1.15
N LYS A 41 -13.29 -17.03 -0.12
CA LYS A 41 -13.73 -15.73 0.38
C LYS A 41 -12.55 -14.96 0.99
N PRO A 42 -12.49 -13.63 0.83
CA PRO A 42 -11.59 -12.78 1.58
C PRO A 42 -11.82 -12.88 3.10
N PRO A 43 -10.78 -12.69 3.92
CA PRO A 43 -10.92 -12.60 5.37
C PRO A 43 -11.72 -11.35 5.77
N LEU A 44 -12.33 -11.36 6.96
CA LEU A 44 -13.16 -10.25 7.46
C LEU A 44 -12.41 -8.90 7.45
N GLY A 45 -11.11 -8.91 7.78
CA GLY A 45 -10.27 -7.72 7.75
C GLY A 45 -10.19 -7.06 6.36
N TRP A 46 -10.27 -7.84 5.28
CA TRP A 46 -10.27 -7.30 3.92
C TRP A 46 -11.54 -6.48 3.64
N TYR A 47 -12.71 -6.98 4.06
CA TYR A 47 -13.97 -6.25 3.91
C TYR A 47 -14.02 -4.98 4.74
N ILE A 48 -13.48 -5.00 5.96
CA ILE A 48 -13.37 -3.81 6.81
C ILE A 48 -12.47 -2.77 6.14
N ALA A 49 -11.29 -3.19 5.68
CA ALA A 49 -10.35 -2.29 5.00
C ALA A 49 -10.95 -1.70 3.71
N LEU A 50 -11.64 -2.52 2.91
CA LEU A 50 -12.34 -2.05 1.71
C LEU A 50 -13.45 -1.05 2.06
N GLY A 51 -14.24 -1.33 3.08
CA GLY A 51 -15.31 -0.45 3.54
C GLY A 51 -14.78 0.92 3.97
N VAL A 52 -13.76 0.95 4.84
CA VAL A 52 -13.13 2.20 5.29
C VAL A 52 -12.49 2.96 4.12
N SER A 53 -11.76 2.26 3.26
CA SER A 53 -11.13 2.88 2.08
C SER A 53 -12.16 3.46 1.11
N SER A 54 -13.27 2.77 0.88
CA SER A 54 -14.36 3.23 0.01
C SER A 54 -15.08 4.44 0.59
N LEU A 55 -15.26 4.51 1.91
CA LEU A 55 -15.83 5.69 2.58
C LEU A 55 -14.92 6.91 2.42
N LEU A 56 -13.61 6.75 2.63
CA LEU A 56 -12.63 7.83 2.45
C LEU A 56 -12.54 8.27 0.98
N ALA A 57 -12.54 7.32 0.03
CA ALA A 57 -12.57 7.62 -1.40
C ALA A 57 -13.85 8.37 -1.81
N SER A 58 -15.00 7.98 -1.27
CA SER A 58 -16.27 8.67 -1.51
C SER A 58 -16.25 10.09 -0.94
N MET A 59 -15.73 10.27 0.27
CA MET A 59 -15.53 11.58 0.88
C MET A 59 -14.60 12.45 0.02
N PHE A 60 -13.50 11.89 -0.49
CA PHE A 60 -12.61 12.59 -1.41
C PHE A 60 -13.34 13.04 -2.69
N GLY A 61 -14.11 12.15 -3.32
CA GLY A 61 -14.91 12.50 -4.49
C GLY A 61 -15.92 13.62 -4.22
N LEU A 62 -16.59 13.60 -3.06
CA LEU A 62 -17.49 14.67 -2.63
C LEU A 62 -16.76 16.00 -2.41
N MET A 63 -15.57 15.98 -1.81
CA MET A 63 -14.75 17.18 -1.61
C MET A 63 -14.24 17.76 -2.94
N ILE A 64 -13.92 16.91 -3.92
CA ILE A 64 -13.59 17.36 -5.29
C ILE A 64 -14.82 17.98 -5.97
N GLY A 65 -16.00 17.38 -5.81
CA GLY A 65 -17.25 17.98 -6.28
C GLY A 65 -17.48 19.35 -5.67
N TYR A 66 -17.37 19.46 -4.35
CA TYR A 66 -17.47 20.73 -3.61
C TYR A 66 -16.48 21.77 -4.14
N LEU A 67 -15.21 21.39 -4.33
CA LEU A 67 -14.17 22.24 -4.91
C LEU A 67 -14.58 22.82 -6.27
N PHE A 68 -15.20 22.03 -7.15
CA PHE A 68 -15.66 22.53 -8.45
C PHE A 68 -16.82 23.53 -8.32
N PHE A 69 -17.74 23.33 -7.37
CA PHE A 69 -18.89 24.22 -7.18
C PHE A 69 -18.55 25.52 -6.46
N THR A 70 -17.62 25.51 -5.49
CA THR A 70 -17.26 26.70 -4.69
C THR A 70 -15.97 27.37 -5.15
N GLY A 71 -15.17 26.71 -5.99
CA GLY A 71 -13.90 27.20 -6.50
C GLY A 71 -12.70 26.94 -5.58
N VAL A 72 -11.51 27.21 -6.10
CA VAL A 72 -10.21 26.86 -5.47
C VAL A 72 -9.91 27.61 -4.17
N GLY A 73 -10.66 28.67 -3.84
CA GLY A 73 -10.48 29.45 -2.62
C GLY A 73 -10.68 28.64 -1.33
N VAL A 74 -11.43 27.52 -1.39
CA VAL A 74 -11.66 26.63 -0.24
C VAL A 74 -10.39 25.96 0.27
N TRP A 75 -9.32 25.92 -0.53
CA TRP A 75 -8.02 25.42 -0.10
C TRP A 75 -7.31 26.32 0.92
N GLY A 76 -7.73 27.59 1.05
CA GLY A 76 -7.09 28.54 1.95
C GLY A 76 -5.71 29.04 1.49
N ASN A 77 -5.36 28.80 0.22
CA ASN A 77 -4.15 29.40 -0.37
C ASN A 77 -4.34 30.91 -0.51
N ALA A 78 -3.31 31.69 -0.16
CA ALA A 78 -3.35 33.15 -0.18
C ALA A 78 -2.06 33.73 -0.77
N ASN A 79 -2.08 34.94 -1.32
CA ASN A 79 -0.85 35.62 -1.73
C ASN A 79 0.02 35.91 -0.50
N PRO A 80 1.33 35.54 -0.48
CA PRO A 80 2.16 35.05 -1.59
C PRO A 80 2.21 33.52 -1.77
N VAL A 81 1.76 32.73 -0.79
CA VAL A 81 1.76 31.26 -0.83
C VAL A 81 0.52 30.75 -1.56
N MET A 82 0.52 30.89 -2.89
CA MET A 82 -0.61 30.45 -3.72
C MET A 82 -0.67 28.94 -3.92
N TRP A 83 0.40 28.22 -3.56
CA TRP A 83 0.62 26.80 -3.81
C TRP A 83 0.82 26.07 -2.46
N GLY A 84 -0.21 25.36 -2.01
CA GLY A 84 -0.22 24.65 -0.73
C GLY A 84 -0.41 23.14 -0.89
N PHE A 85 -1.28 22.56 -0.06
CA PHE A 85 -1.54 21.12 -0.03
C PHE A 85 -1.81 20.45 -1.38
N PRO A 86 -2.55 21.06 -2.33
CA PRO A 86 -2.80 20.42 -3.63
C PRO A 86 -1.52 20.05 -4.37
N ILE A 87 -0.50 20.92 -4.39
CA ILE A 87 0.76 20.59 -5.07
C ILE A 87 1.69 19.73 -4.22
N VAL A 88 1.71 19.94 -2.90
CA VAL A 88 2.50 19.09 -1.99
C VAL A 88 2.09 17.63 -2.16
N ASN A 89 0.78 17.36 -2.22
CA ASN A 89 0.28 16.02 -2.45
C ASN A 89 0.50 15.52 -3.88
N PHE A 90 0.47 16.39 -4.90
CA PHE A 90 0.78 16.01 -6.29
C PHE A 90 2.26 15.59 -6.46
N VAL A 91 3.19 16.22 -5.75
CA VAL A 91 4.61 15.83 -5.81
C VAL A 91 4.89 14.62 -4.93
N PHE A 92 4.16 14.48 -3.83
CA PHE A 92 4.30 13.35 -2.92
C PHE A 92 3.85 12.03 -3.54
N TRP A 93 2.72 12.04 -4.26
CA TRP A 93 2.13 10.87 -4.93
C TRP A 93 2.63 10.73 -6.36
#